data_AF-A0A4Q3VY07-F1
#
_entry.id   AF-A0A4Q3VY07-F1
#
_cell.length_a   1.000
_cell.length_b   1.000
_cell.length_c   1.000
_cell.angle_alpha   90.00
_cell.angle_beta   90.00
_cell.angle_gamma   90.00
#
_symmetry.space_group_name_H-M   'P 1'
#
loop_
_entity.id
_entity.type
_entity.pdbx_description
1 polymer ?
#
loop_
_entity_poly.entity_id
_entity_poly.type
_entity_poly.pdbx_seq_one_letter_code
_entity_poly.pdbx_strand_id
1 'polypeptide(L)'
;MLPFLAAVAFQLPAYRPSAENIRVAYARADAMGRESESRSYRLRLTPNWLDGGKRFWYSLDLAEGRREFWTMDAATGAKTAAFDDARLAHSMGYPAGKPPFRRIEFPAKDRMRFE
;
A
#
# COMPACT_ATOMS: atom_id res chain seq x y z
N MET A 1 46.70 -41.08 29.73
CA MET A 1 45.48 -41.54 29.03
C MET A 1 44.40 -40.48 29.21
N LEU A 2 44.03 -39.77 28.14
CA LEU A 2 42.98 -38.75 28.16
C LEU A 2 41.66 -39.38 27.71
N PRO A 3 40.53 -39.19 28.43
CA PRO A 3 39.25 -39.74 28.00
C PRO A 3 38.66 -38.89 26.87
N PHE A 4 38.23 -39.55 25.80
CA PHE A 4 37.40 -38.93 24.77
C PHE A 4 36.04 -38.59 25.38
N LEU A 5 35.69 -37.30 25.44
CA LEU A 5 34.31 -36.87 25.63
C LEU A 5 33.55 -37.16 24.33
N ALA A 6 32.64 -38.14 24.37
CA ALA A 6 31.71 -38.40 23.29
C ALA A 6 30.70 -37.24 23.23
N ALA A 7 30.72 -36.46 22.15
CA ALA A 7 29.67 -35.50 21.85
C ALA A 7 28.41 -36.27 21.44
N VAL A 8 27.35 -36.19 22.25
CA VAL A 8 26.03 -36.72 21.88
C VAL A 8 25.37 -35.70 20.95
N ALA A 9 25.21 -36.06 19.68
CA ALA A 9 24.41 -35.28 18.74
C ALA A 9 22.92 -35.49 19.05
N PHE A 10 22.19 -34.42 19.38
CA PHE A 10 20.73 -34.47 19.46
C PHE A 10 20.15 -34.58 18.06
N GLN A 11 19.82 -35.79 17.65
CA GLN A 11 19.14 -36.03 16.37
C GLN A 11 17.67 -35.62 16.53
N LEU A 12 17.28 -34.52 15.89
CA LEU A 12 15.89 -34.08 15.89
C LEU A 12 15.02 -35.12 15.18
N PRO A 13 13.85 -35.50 15.74
CA PRO A 13 12.94 -36.43 15.09
C PRO A 13 12.43 -35.85 13.77
N ALA A 14 12.16 -36.72 12.80
CA ALA A 14 11.58 -36.32 11.53
C ALA A 14 10.23 -35.62 11.76
N TYR A 15 10.08 -34.41 11.23
CA TYR A 15 8.85 -33.63 11.33
C TYR A 15 7.71 -34.37 10.62
N ARG A 16 6.69 -34.77 11.39
CA ARG A 16 5.47 -35.41 10.89
C ARG A 16 4.27 -34.52 11.22
N PRO A 17 3.87 -33.62 10.31
CA PRO A 17 2.75 -32.73 10.58
C PRO A 17 1.44 -33.53 10.64
N SER A 18 0.58 -33.17 11.58
CA SER A 18 -0.82 -33.59 11.54
C SER A 18 -1.56 -32.82 10.44
N ALA A 19 -2.75 -33.29 10.06
CA ALA A 19 -3.64 -32.54 9.18
C ALA A 19 -3.93 -31.13 9.73
N GLU A 20 -4.04 -30.98 11.05
CA GLU A 20 -4.25 -29.67 11.69
C GLU A 20 -3.04 -28.74 11.53
N ASN A 21 -1.83 -29.27 11.73
CA ASN A 21 -0.60 -28.49 11.53
C ASN A 21 -0.51 -27.96 10.10
N ILE A 22 -0.90 -28.80 9.12
CA ILE A 22 -0.94 -28.41 7.71
C ILE A 22 -1.98 -27.30 7.51
N ARG A 23 -3.20 -27.46 8.02
CA ARG A 23 -4.28 -26.45 7.91
C ARG A 23 -3.85 -25.10 8.49
N VAL A 24 -3.28 -25.09 9.69
CA VAL A 24 -2.81 -23.87 10.35
C VAL A 24 -1.68 -23.21 9.57
N ALA A 25 -0.75 -23.98 9.02
CA ALA A 25 0.35 -23.45 8.21
C ALA A 25 -0.17 -22.75 6.95
N TYR A 26 -1.13 -23.34 6.24
CA TYR A 26 -1.76 -22.73 5.07
C TYR A 26 -2.59 -21.50 5.44
N ALA A 27 -3.39 -21.56 6.52
CA ALA A 27 -4.14 -20.39 6.99
C ALA A 27 -3.22 -19.20 7.33
N ARG A 28 -2.05 -19.47 7.92
CA ARG A 28 -1.04 -18.44 8.18
C ARG A 28 -0.42 -17.91 6.88
N ALA A 29 -0.12 -18.79 5.92
CA ALA A 29 0.41 -18.39 4.62
C ALA A 29 -0.59 -17.49 3.87
N ASP A 30 -1.87 -17.84 3.87
CA ASP A 30 -2.94 -17.04 3.26
C ASP A 30 -3.13 -15.69 3.96
N ALA A 31 -3.08 -15.67 5.29
CA ALA A 31 -3.12 -14.42 6.04
C ALA A 31 -1.94 -13.50 5.70
N MET A 32 -0.73 -14.06 5.61
CA MET A 32 0.47 -13.31 5.26
C MET A 32 0.43 -12.77 3.83
N GLY A 33 -0.07 -13.57 2.88
CA GLY A 33 -0.29 -13.13 1.49
C GLY A 33 -1.22 -11.91 1.44
N ARG A 34 -2.40 -12.01 2.07
CA ARG A 34 -3.37 -10.91 2.12
C ARG A 34 -2.81 -9.65 2.81
N GLU A 35 -2.06 -9.82 3.90
CA GLU A 35 -1.40 -8.69 4.55
C GLU A 35 -0.33 -8.04 3.65
N SER A 36 0.43 -8.83 2.90
CA SER A 36 1.47 -8.32 2.01
C SER A 36 0.91 -7.54 0.82
N GLU A 37 -0.23 -7.98 0.26
CA GLU A 37 -0.96 -7.24 -0.78
C GLU A 37 -1.44 -5.88 -0.26
N SER A 38 -1.93 -5.83 0.98
CA SER A 38 -2.41 -4.59 1.61
C SER A 38 -1.30 -3.57 1.91
N ARG A 39 -0.05 -4.03 2.02
CA ARG A 39 1.13 -3.20 2.35
C ARG A 39 1.92 -2.76 1.12
N SER A 40 1.63 -3.32 -0.06
CA SER A 40 2.34 -3.04 -1.30
C SER A 40 1.70 -1.89 -2.08
N TYR A 41 1.63 -0.70 -1.47
CA TYR A 41 1.22 0.53 -2.15
C TYR A 41 2.43 1.16 -2.86
N ARG A 42 2.21 1.89 -3.97
CA ARG A 42 3.23 2.58 -4.80
C ARG A 42 4.07 1.71 -5.76
N LEU A 43 3.76 0.42 -5.94
CA LEU A 43 4.43 -0.41 -6.95
C LEU A 43 4.05 -0.04 -8.40
N ARG A 44 2.85 0.53 -8.58
CA ARG A 44 2.33 0.97 -9.87
C ARG A 44 1.72 2.35 -9.71
N LEU A 45 2.00 3.22 -10.66
CA LEU A 45 1.40 4.54 -10.76
C LEU A 45 0.64 4.62 -12.08
N THR A 46 -0.59 5.11 -12.03
CA THR A 46 -1.42 5.39 -13.21
C THR A 46 -1.50 6.90 -13.38
N PRO A 47 -0.75 7.50 -14.32
CA PRO A 47 -0.73 8.95 -14.48
C PRO A 47 -1.97 9.43 -15.24
N ASN A 48 -2.62 10.46 -14.72
CA ASN A 48 -3.66 11.21 -15.41
C ASN A 48 -3.06 12.52 -15.91
N TRP A 49 -2.77 12.58 -17.21
CA TRP A 49 -2.00 13.66 -17.81
C TRP A 49 -2.80 14.98 -17.93
N LEU A 50 -2.11 16.08 -17.69
CA LEU A 50 -2.58 17.46 -17.76
C LEU A 50 -1.61 18.29 -18.61
N ASP A 51 -2.04 19.49 -19.02
CA ASP A 51 -1.21 20.50 -19.69
C ASP A 51 -0.37 19.97 -20.87
N GLY A 52 -0.98 19.14 -21.73
CA GLY A 52 -0.29 18.57 -22.88
C GLY A 52 0.90 17.66 -22.51
N GLY A 53 0.86 17.03 -21.33
CA GLY A 53 1.87 16.06 -20.88
C GLY A 53 2.94 16.64 -19.94
N LYS A 54 2.83 17.90 -19.52
CA LYS A 54 3.82 18.53 -18.63
C LYS A 54 3.60 18.23 -17.16
N ARG A 55 2.34 18.01 -16.78
CA ARG A 55 1.94 17.66 -15.42
C ARG A 55 1.02 16.46 -15.46
N PHE A 56 0.94 15.73 -14.36
CA PHE A 56 -0.06 14.69 -14.19
C PHE A 56 -0.45 14.56 -12.73
N TRP A 57 -1.61 13.98 -12.46
CA TRP A 57 -1.99 13.57 -11.11
C TRP A 57 -2.15 12.06 -11.03
N TYR A 58 -2.01 11.52 -9.83
CA TYR A 58 -2.29 10.11 -9.53
C TYR A 58 -2.87 9.98 -8.12
N SER A 59 -3.60 8.90 -7.90
CA SER A 59 -4.08 8.51 -6.57
C SER A 59 -3.27 7.33 -6.03
N LEU A 60 -3.08 7.29 -4.72
CA LEU A 60 -2.57 6.12 -4.02
C LEU A 60 -3.65 5.56 -3.11
N ASP A 61 -3.97 4.28 -3.34
CA ASP A 61 -4.80 3.50 -2.41
C ASP A 61 -3.89 2.94 -1.32
N LEU A 62 -4.20 3.31 -0.08
CA LEU A 62 -3.49 2.92 1.12
C LEU A 62 -4.35 1.95 1.94
N ALA A 63 -3.74 1.36 2.97
CA ALA A 63 -4.44 0.51 3.92
C ALA A 63 -5.65 1.23 4.57
N GLU A 64 -6.61 0.43 5.05
CA GLU A 64 -7.79 0.91 5.78
C GLU A 64 -8.69 1.88 4.99
N GLY A 65 -8.69 1.74 3.67
CA GLY A 65 -9.51 2.55 2.76
C GLY A 65 -9.03 4.00 2.63
N ARG A 66 -7.79 4.28 3.04
CA ARG A 66 -7.21 5.60 2.88
C ARG A 66 -6.81 5.85 1.42
N ARG A 67 -6.92 7.10 0.97
CA ARG A 67 -6.49 7.53 -0.36
C ARG A 67 -5.79 8.87 -0.31
N GLU A 68 -4.69 8.98 -1.04
CA GLU A 68 -3.96 10.23 -1.28
C GLU A 68 -4.04 10.62 -2.75
N PHE A 69 -4.05 11.93 -3.02
CA PHE A 69 -3.99 12.48 -4.37
C PHE A 69 -2.77 13.39 -4.50
N TRP A 70 -1.97 13.13 -5.53
CA TRP A 70 -0.70 13.81 -5.77
C TRP A 70 -0.67 14.39 -7.18
N THR A 71 -0.13 15.60 -7.31
CA THR A 71 0.20 16.24 -8.58
C THR A 71 1.72 16.23 -8.77
N MET A 72 2.15 15.98 -9.99
CA MET A 72 3.54 15.88 -10.39
C MET A 72 3.82 16.83 -11.56
N ASP A 73 4.93 17.55 -11.50
CA ASP A 73 5.59 18.11 -12.67
C ASP A 73 6.49 17.04 -13.30
N ALA A 74 6.23 16.71 -14.57
CA ALA A 74 6.90 15.61 -15.25
C ALA A 74 8.35 15.92 -15.64
N ALA A 75 8.70 17.20 -15.79
CA ALA A 75 10.04 17.63 -16.20
C ALA A 75 11.00 17.68 -15.01
N THR A 76 10.53 18.19 -13.87
CA THR A 76 11.32 18.40 -12.65
C THR A 76 11.18 17.29 -11.63
N GLY A 77 10.11 16.48 -11.74
CA GLY A 77 9.76 15.49 -10.72
C GLY A 77 9.18 16.10 -9.44
N ALA A 78 8.85 17.39 -9.44
CA ALA A 78 8.27 18.06 -8.28
C ALA A 78 6.91 17.45 -7.94
N LYS A 79 6.77 16.98 -6.70
CA LYS A 79 5.55 16.34 -6.19
C LYS A 79 4.85 17.24 -5.17
N THR A 80 3.56 17.47 -5.36
CA THR A 80 2.73 18.24 -4.42
C THR A 80 1.41 17.54 -4.15
N ALA A 81 0.83 17.76 -2.96
CA ALA A 81 -0.53 17.30 -2.69
C ALA A 81 -1.50 17.98 -3.67
N ALA A 82 -2.46 17.23 -4.22
CA ALA A 82 -3.42 17.81 -5.17
C ALA A 82 -4.33 18.87 -4.52
N PHE A 83 -4.59 18.72 -3.23
CA PHE A 83 -5.39 19.63 -2.39
C PHE A 83 -5.05 19.43 -0.91
N ASP A 84 -5.52 20.33 -0.07
CA ASP A 84 -5.50 20.18 1.39
C ASP A 84 -6.62 19.22 1.81
N ASP A 85 -6.26 17.97 2.10
CA ASP A 85 -7.20 16.92 2.47
C ASP A 85 -7.94 17.22 3.78
N ALA A 86 -7.28 17.84 4.77
CA ALA A 86 -7.91 18.16 6.03
C ALA A 86 -8.99 19.23 5.85
N ARG A 87 -8.70 20.26 5.06
CA ARG A 87 -9.66 21.31 4.72
C ARG A 87 -10.83 20.77 3.89
N LEU A 88 -10.55 19.90 2.92
CA LEU A 88 -11.58 19.32 2.06
C LEU A 88 -12.50 18.38 2.85
N ALA A 89 -11.93 17.50 3.66
CA ALA A 89 -12.63 16.59 4.56
C ALA A 89 -13.58 17.35 5.49
N HIS A 90 -13.09 18.42 6.11
CA HIS A 90 -13.91 19.30 6.95
C HIS A 90 -15.08 19.91 6.17
N SER A 91 -14.83 20.42 4.95
CA SER A 91 -15.88 21.08 4.15
C SER A 91 -16.96 20.13 3.60
N MET A 92 -16.62 18.87 3.35
CA MET A 92 -17.51 17.89 2.72
C MET A 92 -18.06 16.85 3.69
N GLY A 93 -17.65 16.87 4.96
CA GLY A 93 -18.19 15.99 6.00
C GLY A 93 -17.73 14.54 5.90
N TYR A 94 -16.48 14.29 5.50
CA TYR A 94 -15.87 12.96 5.49
C TYR A 94 -14.59 12.92 6.35
N PRO A 95 -14.11 11.74 6.79
CA PRO A 95 -12.85 11.65 7.55
C PRO A 95 -11.63 11.95 6.69
N ALA A 96 -10.69 12.76 7.18
CA ALA A 96 -9.44 13.05 6.47
C ALA A 96 -8.75 11.76 6.00
N GLY A 97 -8.33 11.75 4.73
CA GLY A 97 -7.69 10.64 4.05
C GLY A 97 -8.65 9.55 3.58
N LYS A 98 -9.97 9.68 3.80
CA LYS A 98 -11.00 8.73 3.32
C LYS A 98 -12.05 9.43 2.45
N PRO A 99 -11.64 10.00 1.31
CA PRO A 99 -12.55 10.73 0.43
C PRO A 99 -13.60 9.79 -0.20
N PRO A 100 -14.84 10.26 -0.39
CA PRO A 100 -15.90 9.49 -1.04
C PRO A 100 -15.78 9.41 -2.57
N PHE A 101 -14.74 10.03 -3.14
CA PHE A 101 -14.48 10.12 -4.58
C PHE A 101 -13.19 9.36 -4.97
N ARG A 102 -13.05 9.07 -6.26
CA ARG A 102 -11.90 8.33 -6.81
C ARG A 102 -11.10 9.12 -7.83
N ARG A 103 -11.69 10.15 -8.42
CA ARG A 103 -11.09 10.91 -9.50
C ARG A 103 -11.14 12.40 -9.19
N ILE A 104 -10.11 13.10 -9.64
CA ILE A 104 -10.08 14.55 -9.70
C ILE A 104 -9.92 15.01 -11.14
N GLU A 105 -10.61 16.09 -11.47
CA GLU A 105 -10.51 16.74 -12.76
C GLU A 105 -10.18 18.21 -12.58
N PHE A 106 -9.49 18.77 -13.56
CA PHE A 106 -9.14 20.19 -13.62
C PHE A 106 -9.84 20.83 -14.83
N PRO A 107 -11.17 21.08 -14.76
CA PRO A 107 -11.92 21.67 -15.87
C PRO A 107 -11.45 23.09 -16.23
N ALA A 108 -10.75 23.78 -15.32
CA ALA A 108 -10.09 25.05 -15.57
C ALA A 108 -8.85 25.18 -14.67
N LYS A 109 -7.97 26.14 -14.97
CA LYS A 109 -6.68 26.35 -14.30
C LYS A 109 -6.76 26.37 -12.76
N ASP A 110 -7.83 26.92 -12.21
CA ASP A 110 -8.04 27.09 -10.76
C ASP A 110 -9.34 26.44 -10.28
N ARG A 111 -9.84 25.45 -11.01
CA ARG A 111 -11.07 24.74 -10.67
C ARG A 111 -10.82 23.24 -10.64
N MET A 112 -11.15 22.62 -9.52
CA MET A 112 -11.09 21.17 -9.33
C MET A 112 -12.50 20.62 -9.19
N ARG A 113 -12.73 19.44 -9.79
CA ARG A 113 -13.96 18.65 -9.63
C ARG A 113 -13.61 17.26 -9.11
N PHE A 114 -14.49 16.72 -8.27
CA PHE A 114 -14.36 15.39 -7.67
C PHE A 114 -15.42 14.46 -8.26
N GLU A 115 -15.01 13.26 -8.67
CA GLU A 115 -15.88 12.19 -9.21
C GLU A 115 -15.68 10.84 -8.52
#